data_AF-A0A517ZB77-F1
#
_entry.id   AF-A0A517ZB77-F1
#
_cell.length_a   1.000
_cell.length_b   1.000
_cell.length_c   1.000
_cell.angle_alpha   90.00
_cell.angle_beta   90.00
_cell.angle_gamma   90.00
#
_symmetry.space_group_name_H-M   'P 1'
#
loop_
_entity.id
_entity.type
_entity.pdbx_description
1 polymer ?
#
loop_
_entity_poly.entity_id
_entity_poly.type
_entity_poly.pdbx_seq_one_letter_code
_entity_poly.pdbx_strand_id
1 'polypeptide(L)'
;MTLQGEVMNTSSPYREFKLRVPIWDISDDDDGDCSDIASVFAILSVTPPETPLARLYDSFYDVSAARYNGDPHGRIGRGDVLIFLSDADDECFIAIDLFDEDTDQMNTIGIGLRAPSDRAQEIERHLQSIRSSAEVASALLQGDLGIKDSHSVEHFPRVVPNHDTEAVQHAQFFRGGCLIHATSST
;
A
#
# COMPACT_ATOMS: atom_id res chain seq x y z
N MET A 1 52.59 8.54 2.22
CA MET A 1 51.54 7.94 3.07
C MET A 1 50.22 8.32 2.46
N THR A 2 49.64 7.41 1.69
CA THR A 2 48.38 7.66 0.96
C THR A 2 47.24 7.24 1.88
N LEU A 3 46.47 8.21 2.37
CA LEU A 3 45.24 7.94 3.10
C LEU A 3 44.20 7.49 2.07
N GLN A 4 43.88 6.19 2.09
CA GLN A 4 42.71 5.65 1.40
C GLN A 4 41.48 6.29 2.04
N GLY A 5 40.75 7.09 1.27
CA GLY A 5 39.41 7.50 1.64
C GLY A 5 38.53 6.26 1.64
N GLU A 6 38.12 5.81 2.82
CA GLU A 6 37.00 4.90 2.96
C GLU A 6 35.78 5.58 2.35
N VAL A 7 35.33 5.04 1.21
CA VAL A 7 33.99 5.34 0.70
C VAL A 7 33.04 4.72 1.72
N MET A 8 32.54 5.53 2.65
CA MET A 8 31.42 5.14 3.51
C MET A 8 30.27 4.79 2.56
N ASN A 9 30.02 3.49 2.42
CA ASN A 9 28.84 2.98 1.74
C ASN A 9 27.65 3.29 2.65
N THR A 10 27.11 4.50 2.55
CA THR A 10 25.94 4.92 3.32
C THR A 10 24.72 4.27 2.69
N SER A 11 24.44 3.01 3.07
CA SER A 11 23.13 2.44 2.82
C SER A 11 22.10 3.36 3.47
N SER A 12 21.05 3.74 2.73
CA SER A 12 19.91 4.48 3.27
C SER A 12 19.45 3.84 4.59
N PRO A 13 19.14 4.62 5.64
CA PRO A 13 18.65 4.06 6.90
C PRO A 13 17.30 3.35 6.75
N TYR A 14 16.63 3.57 5.61
CA TYR A 14 15.37 2.94 5.24
C TYR A 14 15.47 2.23 3.90
N ARG A 15 14.62 1.20 3.76
CA ARG A 15 14.43 0.43 2.53
C ARG A 15 12.96 0.50 2.15
N GLU A 16 12.70 0.69 0.87
CA GLU A 16 11.35 0.72 0.32
C GLU A 16 11.06 -0.55 -0.47
N PHE A 17 9.80 -0.99 -0.45
CA PHE A 17 9.33 -2.19 -1.13
C PHE A 17 8.04 -1.91 -1.88
N LYS A 18 7.87 -2.56 -3.03
CA LYS A 18 6.64 -2.52 -3.83
C LYS A 18 6.25 -3.90 -4.34
N LEU A 19 4.98 -4.25 -4.19
CA LEU A 19 4.39 -5.50 -4.66
C LEU A 19 2.95 -5.24 -5.14
N ARG A 20 2.51 -5.92 -6.21
CA ARG A 20 1.10 -5.94 -6.63
C ARG A 20 0.58 -7.37 -6.59
N VAL A 21 -0.55 -7.57 -5.93
CA VAL A 21 -1.20 -8.88 -5.69
C VAL A 21 -2.72 -8.70 -5.60
N PRO A 22 -3.52 -9.73 -5.88
CA PRO A 22 -4.94 -9.74 -5.56
C PRO A 22 -5.22 -9.50 -4.08
N ILE A 23 -6.33 -8.82 -3.78
CA ILE A 23 -6.74 -8.55 -2.40
C ILE A 23 -6.97 -9.85 -1.59
N TRP A 24 -7.46 -10.91 -2.22
CA TRP A 24 -7.71 -12.19 -1.54
C TRP A 24 -6.41 -12.89 -1.11
N ASP A 25 -5.29 -12.65 -1.79
CA ASP A 25 -4.01 -13.26 -1.44
C ASP A 25 -3.37 -12.65 -0.18
N ILE A 26 -3.92 -11.54 0.31
CA ILE A 26 -3.56 -10.94 1.61
C ILE A 26 -4.67 -11.06 2.65
N SER A 27 -5.71 -11.82 2.34
CA SER A 27 -6.86 -12.06 3.21
C SER A 27 -6.91 -13.54 3.61
N ASP A 28 -7.59 -13.85 4.70
CA ASP A 28 -7.84 -15.22 5.15
C ASP A 28 -9.32 -15.59 4.92
N ASP A 29 -9.62 -16.89 4.91
CA ASP A 29 -10.97 -17.42 4.61
C ASP A 29 -12.05 -16.95 5.61
N ASP A 30 -11.63 -16.54 6.81
CA ASP A 30 -12.50 -16.01 7.88
C ASP A 30 -12.70 -14.47 7.80
N ASP A 31 -12.54 -13.88 6.62
CA ASP A 31 -12.59 -12.43 6.35
C ASP A 31 -11.53 -11.60 7.13
N GLY A 32 -10.49 -12.25 7.64
CA GLY A 32 -9.38 -11.62 8.34
C GLY A 32 -8.21 -11.25 7.41
N ASP A 33 -7.22 -10.56 7.95
CA ASP A 33 -5.95 -10.34 7.27
C ASP A 33 -5.05 -11.59 7.37
N CYS A 34 -4.35 -11.95 6.30
CA CYS A 34 -3.47 -13.12 6.34
C CYS A 34 -2.27 -12.92 7.31
N SER A 35 -1.70 -14.01 7.81
CA SER A 35 -0.63 -13.92 8.81
C SER A 35 0.63 -13.18 8.34
N ASP A 36 0.94 -13.20 7.05
CA ASP A 36 2.10 -12.50 6.49
C ASP A 36 1.89 -10.98 6.47
N ILE A 37 0.71 -10.48 6.07
CA ILE A 37 0.44 -9.04 6.09
C ILE A 37 0.32 -8.52 7.52
N ALA A 38 -0.29 -9.30 8.43
CA ALA A 38 -0.32 -9.00 9.86
C ALA A 38 1.09 -8.91 10.46
N SER A 39 2.00 -9.80 10.04
CA SER A 39 3.41 -9.75 10.45
C SER A 39 4.10 -8.49 9.95
N VAL A 40 3.83 -8.07 8.71
CA VAL A 40 4.36 -6.81 8.16
C VAL A 40 3.88 -5.60 8.98
N PHE A 41 2.60 -5.51 9.32
CA PHE A 41 2.09 -4.46 10.22
C PHE A 41 2.83 -4.45 11.56
N ALA A 42 3.01 -5.62 12.18
CA ALA A 42 3.71 -5.74 13.45
C ALA A 42 5.19 -5.32 13.37
N ILE A 43 5.91 -5.75 12.34
CA ILE A 43 7.33 -5.38 12.11
C ILE A 43 7.46 -3.88 11.90
N LEU A 44 6.52 -3.24 11.21
CA LEU A 44 6.49 -1.79 11.02
C LEU A 44 5.98 -1.03 12.26
N SER A 45 5.54 -1.74 13.31
CA SER A 45 4.91 -1.13 14.49
C SER A 45 3.72 -0.25 14.09
N VAL A 46 2.92 -0.73 13.15
CA VAL A 46 1.69 -0.10 12.67
C VAL A 46 0.51 -0.79 13.33
N THR A 47 -0.36 -0.02 13.98
CA THR A 47 -1.66 -0.51 14.43
C THR A 47 -2.70 -0.31 13.32
N PRO A 48 -3.15 -1.38 12.62
CA PRO A 48 -4.24 -1.26 11.66
C PRO A 48 -5.58 -0.98 12.38
N PRO A 49 -6.59 -0.45 11.67
CA PRO A 49 -7.95 -0.39 12.19
C PRO A 49 -8.49 -1.80 12.48
N GLU A 50 -9.51 -1.92 13.34
CA GLU A 50 -10.13 -3.22 13.66
C GLU A 50 -10.80 -3.90 12.45
N THR A 51 -11.06 -3.13 11.39
CA THR A 51 -11.66 -3.65 10.15
C THR A 51 -10.57 -4.24 9.26
N PRO A 52 -10.68 -5.52 8.85
CA PRO A 52 -9.72 -6.17 7.95
C PRO A 52 -9.61 -5.48 6.58
N LEU A 53 -8.47 -5.65 5.89
CA LEU A 53 -8.20 -5.02 4.60
C LEU A 53 -9.21 -5.42 3.52
N ALA A 54 -9.63 -6.69 3.47
CA ALA A 54 -10.68 -7.14 2.55
C ALA A 54 -12.01 -6.39 2.78
N ARG A 55 -12.39 -6.19 4.04
CA ARG A 55 -13.61 -5.46 4.39
C ARG A 55 -13.49 -3.96 4.07
N LEU A 56 -12.32 -3.37 4.28
CA LEU A 56 -12.05 -1.99 3.86
C LEU A 56 -12.14 -1.86 2.32
N TYR A 57 -11.54 -2.80 1.59
CA TYR A 57 -11.64 -2.90 0.14
C TYR A 57 -13.10 -2.99 -0.31
N ASP A 58 -13.87 -3.97 0.15
CA ASP A 58 -15.29 -4.13 -0.20
C ASP A 58 -16.10 -2.88 0.12
N SER A 59 -15.92 -2.31 1.31
CA SER A 59 -16.63 -1.10 1.73
C SER A 59 -16.35 0.10 0.81
N PHE A 60 -15.11 0.24 0.32
CA PHE A 60 -14.76 1.30 -0.61
C PHE A 60 -15.55 1.17 -1.91
N TYR A 61 -15.63 -0.06 -2.45
CA TYR A 61 -16.32 -0.31 -3.71
C TYR A 61 -17.83 -0.26 -3.57
N ASP A 62 -18.39 -0.70 -2.45
CA ASP A 62 -19.82 -0.55 -2.14
C ASP A 62 -20.22 0.91 -1.99
N VAL A 63 -19.44 1.70 -1.24
CA VAL A 63 -19.71 3.14 -1.05
C VAL A 63 -19.52 3.91 -2.36
N SER A 64 -18.47 3.60 -3.11
CA SER A 64 -18.23 4.21 -4.42
C SER A 64 -19.33 3.81 -5.42
N ALA A 65 -19.75 2.55 -5.45
CA ALA A 65 -20.88 2.11 -6.28
C ALA A 65 -22.18 2.83 -5.88
N ALA A 66 -22.46 2.97 -4.57
CA ALA A 66 -23.66 3.63 -4.06
C ALA A 66 -23.72 5.14 -4.33
N ARG A 67 -22.57 5.83 -4.40
CA ARG A 67 -22.51 7.26 -4.73
C ARG A 67 -22.82 7.55 -6.20
N TYR A 68 -22.63 6.59 -7.10
CA TYR A 68 -22.84 6.74 -8.53
C TYR A 68 -24.07 5.95 -8.99
N ASN A 69 -25.23 6.50 -8.63
CA ASN A 69 -26.59 6.04 -8.94
C ASN A 69 -26.79 5.79 -10.46
N GLY A 70 -26.54 4.56 -10.93
CA GLY A 70 -26.79 4.15 -12.32
C GLY A 70 -25.56 4.13 -13.25
N ASP A 71 -24.34 4.07 -12.72
CA ASP A 71 -23.12 3.99 -13.53
C ASP A 71 -22.98 2.62 -14.24
N PRO A 72 -22.93 2.57 -15.58
CA PRO A 72 -22.73 1.34 -16.33
C PRO A 72 -21.29 0.81 -16.34
N HIS A 73 -20.30 1.54 -15.79
CA HIS A 73 -18.86 1.27 -15.99
C HIS A 73 -18.17 0.44 -14.89
N GLY A 74 -18.88 -0.05 -13.87
CA GLY A 74 -18.29 -0.95 -12.88
C GLY A 74 -17.19 -0.30 -12.02
N ARG A 75 -16.40 -1.13 -11.34
CA ARG A 75 -15.38 -0.74 -10.34
C ARG A 75 -14.19 0.05 -10.93
N ILE A 76 -13.99 -0.04 -12.25
CA ILE A 76 -12.85 0.47 -13.02
C ILE A 76 -12.68 1.99 -12.86
N GLY A 77 -11.44 2.44 -12.70
CA GLY A 77 -11.08 3.85 -12.58
C GLY A 77 -11.34 4.44 -11.18
N ARG A 78 -11.49 3.58 -10.17
CA ARG A 78 -11.79 3.96 -8.78
C ARG A 78 -10.81 3.27 -7.84
N GLY A 79 -10.56 3.87 -6.68
CA GLY A 79 -9.71 3.29 -5.64
C GLY A 79 -8.86 4.35 -4.99
N ASP A 80 -8.99 4.51 -3.68
CA ASP A 80 -8.14 5.40 -2.90
C ASP A 80 -6.93 4.64 -2.36
N VAL A 81 -5.94 5.39 -1.86
CA VAL A 81 -4.81 4.82 -1.15
C VAL A 81 -5.06 4.84 0.36
N LEU A 82 -4.95 3.69 1.01
CA LEU A 82 -4.93 3.59 2.47
C LEU A 82 -3.48 3.62 2.95
N ILE A 83 -3.12 4.59 3.78
CA ILE A 83 -1.75 4.80 4.26
C ILE A 83 -1.73 4.62 5.77
N PHE A 84 -1.06 3.58 6.25
CA PHE A 84 -0.94 3.25 7.67
C PHE A 84 0.46 3.62 8.17
N LEU A 85 0.53 4.66 9.00
CA LEU A 85 1.77 5.19 9.56
C LEU A 85 2.18 4.37 10.80
N SER A 86 3.48 4.18 10.98
CA SER A 86 4.01 3.54 12.18
C SER A 86 3.70 4.37 13.43
N ASP A 87 3.41 3.68 14.54
CA ASP A 87 3.23 4.30 15.84
C ASP A 87 4.57 4.64 16.50
N ALA A 88 5.68 4.08 15.99
CA ALA A 88 7.02 4.22 16.57
C ALA A 88 7.99 5.06 15.73
N ASP A 89 7.81 5.13 14.40
CA ASP A 89 8.73 5.83 13.49
C ASP A 89 7.98 6.54 12.35
N ASP A 90 8.00 7.88 12.34
CA ASP A 90 7.31 8.72 11.33
C ASP A 90 7.80 8.48 9.89
N GLU A 91 8.97 7.87 9.70
CA GLU A 91 9.51 7.54 8.39
C GLU A 91 9.01 6.19 7.84
N CYS A 92 8.31 5.41 8.68
CA CYS A 92 7.84 4.06 8.35
C CYS A 92 6.33 4.02 8.15
N PHE A 93 5.92 3.31 7.11
CA PHE A 93 4.51 3.13 6.78
C PHE A 93 4.32 1.95 5.85
N ILE A 94 3.06 1.52 5.74
CA ILE A 94 2.56 0.66 4.67
C ILE A 94 1.36 1.33 4.02
N ALA A 95 1.36 1.34 2.69
CA ALA A 95 0.32 1.91 1.86
C ALA A 95 -0.29 0.80 1.00
N ILE A 96 -1.62 0.78 0.93
CA ILE A 96 -2.42 -0.12 0.12
C ILE A 96 -3.16 0.73 -0.92
N ASP A 97 -2.69 0.67 -2.16
CA ASP A 97 -3.27 1.32 -3.32
C ASP A 97 -4.38 0.44 -3.89
N LEU A 98 -5.62 0.88 -3.75
CA LEU A 98 -6.79 0.11 -4.17
C LEU A 98 -7.22 0.42 -5.59
N PHE A 99 -6.47 1.19 -6.38
CA PHE A 99 -6.91 1.64 -7.71
C PHE A 99 -7.15 0.49 -8.70
N ASP A 100 -8.39 0.38 -9.16
CA ASP A 100 -8.85 -0.60 -10.15
C ASP A 100 -8.56 -0.09 -11.57
N GLU A 101 -7.56 -0.66 -12.20
CA GLU A 101 -7.22 -0.37 -13.60
C GLU A 101 -8.13 -1.16 -14.53
N ASP A 102 -8.46 -0.64 -15.72
CA ASP A 102 -9.34 -1.34 -16.69
C ASP A 102 -8.81 -2.73 -17.10
N THR A 103 -7.50 -2.94 -17.03
CA THR A 103 -6.86 -4.24 -17.28
C THR A 103 -6.89 -5.19 -16.08
N ASP A 104 -7.37 -4.75 -14.93
CA ASP A 104 -7.38 -5.49 -13.69
C ASP A 104 -8.60 -6.42 -13.59
N GLN A 105 -8.43 -7.61 -14.15
CA GLN A 105 -9.45 -8.65 -14.08
C GLN A 105 -9.43 -9.40 -12.73
N MET A 106 -8.47 -9.10 -11.84
CA MET A 106 -8.16 -9.89 -10.64
C MET A 106 -8.20 -9.07 -9.35
N ASN A 107 -8.85 -7.90 -9.33
CA ASN A 107 -8.99 -7.06 -8.12
C ASN A 107 -7.64 -6.85 -7.41
N THR A 108 -6.60 -6.54 -8.19
CA THR A 108 -5.25 -6.37 -7.65
C THR A 108 -5.09 -5.06 -6.92
N ILE A 109 -4.32 -5.11 -5.85
CA ILE A 109 -3.95 -3.95 -5.04
C ILE A 109 -2.44 -3.76 -5.08
N GLY A 110 -2.01 -2.51 -4.98
CA GLY A 110 -0.61 -2.15 -4.80
C GLY A 110 -0.26 -2.10 -3.32
N ILE A 111 0.80 -2.78 -2.92
CA ILE A 111 1.42 -2.67 -1.60
C ILE A 111 2.71 -1.87 -1.77
N GLY A 112 2.81 -0.72 -1.12
CA GLY A 112 4.02 0.08 -1.03
C GLY A 112 4.38 0.30 0.44
N LEU A 113 5.63 0.09 0.83
CA LEU A 113 6.01 0.34 2.22
C LEU A 113 7.44 0.85 2.33
N ARG A 114 7.73 1.49 3.45
CA ARG A 114 9.05 1.93 3.86
C ARG A 114 9.34 1.41 5.26
N ALA A 115 10.47 0.72 5.40
CA ALA A 115 10.88 0.07 6.63
C ALA A 115 12.32 0.47 7.01
N PRO A 116 12.70 0.38 8.29
CA PRO A 116 14.09 0.52 8.70
C PRO A 116 14.94 -0.58 8.06
N SER A 117 16.16 -0.24 7.65
CA SER A 117 17.05 -1.16 6.91
C SER A 117 17.44 -2.42 7.70
N ASP A 118 17.42 -2.38 9.03
CA ASP A 118 17.67 -3.54 9.90
C ASP A 118 16.51 -4.55 9.92
N ARG A 119 15.29 -4.13 9.56
CA ARG A 119 14.09 -4.98 9.43
C ARG A 119 13.79 -5.40 7.98
N ALA A 120 14.52 -4.84 7.02
CA ALA A 120 14.28 -5.01 5.58
C ALA A 120 14.24 -6.49 5.14
N GLN A 121 15.16 -7.32 5.64
CA GLN A 121 15.22 -8.73 5.25
C GLN A 121 14.01 -9.53 5.75
N GLU A 122 13.48 -9.19 6.92
CA GLU A 122 12.31 -9.86 7.49
C GLU A 122 11.04 -9.47 6.70
N ILE A 123 10.90 -8.18 6.38
CA ILE A 123 9.83 -7.67 5.51
C ILE A 123 9.87 -8.33 4.14
N GLU A 124 11.06 -8.40 3.51
CA GLU A 124 11.24 -9.05 2.21
C GLU A 124 10.75 -10.50 2.23
N ARG A 125 11.03 -11.24 3.30
CA ARG A 125 10.59 -12.63 3.45
C ARG A 125 9.06 -12.75 3.46
N HIS A 126 8.35 -11.89 4.19
CA HIS A 126 6.89 -11.92 4.24
C HIS A 126 6.26 -11.47 2.91
N LEU A 127 6.80 -10.43 2.28
CA LEU A 127 6.34 -10.00 0.95
C LEU A 127 6.61 -11.07 -0.12
N GLN A 128 7.73 -11.76 -0.03
CA GLN A 128 8.04 -12.88 -0.93
C GLN A 128 7.15 -14.10 -0.66
N SER A 129 6.74 -14.34 0.59
CA SER A 129 5.75 -15.37 0.94
C SER A 129 4.41 -15.08 0.25
N ILE A 130 3.83 -13.89 0.48
CA ILE A 130 2.60 -13.41 -0.18
C ILE A 130 2.71 -13.54 -1.70
N ARG A 131 3.81 -13.04 -2.29
CA ARG A 131 4.04 -13.11 -3.74
C ARG A 131 4.08 -14.55 -4.27
N SER A 132 4.61 -15.50 -3.48
CA SER A 132 4.79 -16.88 -3.92
C SER A 132 3.51 -17.70 -3.82
N SER A 133 2.57 -17.31 -2.93
CA SER A 133 1.25 -17.90 -2.83
C SER A 133 0.22 -17.27 -3.76
N ALA A 134 0.46 -16.03 -4.20
CA ALA A 134 -0.50 -15.27 -5.01
C ALA A 134 -0.77 -15.89 -6.38
N GLU A 135 -2.05 -15.88 -6.78
CA GLU A 135 -2.47 -16.39 -8.10
C GLU A 135 -1.85 -15.55 -9.24
N VAL A 136 -1.83 -14.24 -9.04
CA VAL A 136 -1.19 -13.26 -9.93
C VAL A 136 -0.35 -12.32 -9.08
N ALA A 137 0.92 -12.10 -9.45
CA ALA A 137 1.74 -11.13 -8.74
C ALA A 137 2.74 -10.43 -9.65
N SER A 138 3.07 -9.18 -9.30
CA SER A 138 4.19 -8.47 -9.91
C SER A 138 5.54 -9.00 -9.41
N ALA A 139 6.61 -8.49 -10.00
CA ALA A 139 7.91 -8.57 -9.35
C ALA A 139 7.86 -7.82 -8.01
N LEU A 140 8.52 -8.39 -6.99
CA LEU A 140 8.82 -7.68 -5.74
C LEU A 140 9.98 -6.71 -6.03
N LEU A 141 9.71 -5.42 -5.92
CA LEU A 141 10.72 -4.37 -6.08
C LEU A 141 11.19 -3.90 -4.71
N GLN A 142 12.48 -3.58 -4.60
CA GLN A 142 13.06 -3.05 -3.37
C GLN A 142 14.21 -2.08 -3.64
N GLY A 143 14.41 -1.09 -2.77
CA GLY A 143 15.47 -0.11 -2.92
C GLY A 143 15.08 1.27 -2.42
N ASP A 144 15.53 2.28 -3.15
CA ASP A 144 15.07 3.67 -3.04
C ASP A 144 14.11 3.92 -4.20
N LEU A 145 12.81 3.75 -3.94
CA LEU A 145 11.76 3.71 -4.95
C LEU A 145 10.97 5.01 -5.02
N GLY A 146 11.28 6.00 -4.17
CA GLY A 146 10.53 7.25 -4.02
C GLY A 146 9.12 7.05 -3.45
N ILE A 147 8.87 5.94 -2.72
CA ILE A 147 7.55 5.64 -2.16
C ILE A 147 7.21 6.67 -1.08
N LYS A 148 8.16 7.04 -0.21
CA LYS A 148 7.93 8.07 0.81
C LYS A 148 7.38 9.36 0.20
N ASP A 149 8.09 9.90 -0.79
CA ASP A 149 7.74 11.18 -1.39
C ASP A 149 6.41 11.05 -2.13
N SER A 150 6.22 10.01 -2.94
CA SER A 150 4.97 9.82 -3.70
C SER A 150 3.72 9.53 -2.86
N HIS A 151 3.88 9.19 -1.57
CA HIS A 151 2.78 8.89 -0.66
C HIS A 151 2.63 9.94 0.46
N SER A 152 3.29 11.09 0.36
CA SER A 152 3.08 12.18 1.30
C SER A 152 1.75 12.90 1.07
N VAL A 153 1.23 13.54 2.12
CA VAL A 153 -0.10 14.16 2.13
C VAL A 153 -0.25 15.19 1.01
N GLU A 154 0.80 15.96 0.73
CA GLU A 154 0.82 17.01 -0.29
C GLU A 154 0.70 16.50 -1.73
N HIS A 155 0.93 15.21 -1.97
CA HIS A 155 0.71 14.59 -3.27
C HIS A 155 -0.72 14.11 -3.47
N PHE A 156 -1.62 14.28 -2.49
CA PHE A 156 -3.02 13.91 -2.62
C PHE A 156 -3.98 15.12 -2.50
N PRO A 157 -5.10 15.13 -3.25
CA PRO A 157 -5.46 14.14 -4.26
C PRO A 157 -4.53 14.19 -5.49
N ARG A 158 -4.32 13.03 -6.13
CA ARG A 158 -3.53 12.94 -7.37
C ARG A 158 -4.40 12.56 -8.55
N VAL A 159 -3.97 12.97 -9.74
CA VAL A 159 -4.55 12.53 -11.00
C VAL A 159 -3.82 11.28 -11.47
N VAL A 160 -4.55 10.19 -11.69
CA VAL A 160 -4.02 8.92 -12.18
C VAL A 160 -4.58 8.61 -13.57
N PRO A 161 -3.77 8.05 -14.49
CA PRO A 161 -4.26 7.59 -15.79
C PRO A 161 -5.32 6.50 -15.63
N ASN A 162 -6.40 6.59 -16.40
CA ASN A 162 -7.49 5.61 -16.44
C ASN A 162 -7.96 5.38 -17.88
N HIS A 163 -7.35 4.41 -18.57
CA HIS A 163 -7.54 4.17 -20.00
C HIS A 163 -7.38 5.47 -20.84
N ASP A 164 -8.46 5.97 -21.46
CA ASP A 164 -8.48 7.19 -22.29
C ASP A 164 -8.82 8.44 -21.46
N THR A 165 -8.90 8.29 -20.14
CA THR A 165 -9.35 9.31 -19.19
C THR A 165 -8.38 9.45 -18.02
N GLU A 166 -8.71 10.36 -17.12
CA GLU A 166 -8.01 10.59 -15.87
C GLU A 166 -8.98 10.39 -14.71
N ALA A 167 -8.51 9.77 -13.64
CA ALA A 167 -9.25 9.63 -12.39
C ALA A 167 -8.55 10.42 -11.28
N VAL A 168 -9.36 10.97 -10.36
CA VAL A 168 -8.83 11.60 -9.15
C VAL A 168 -8.77 10.54 -8.06
N GLN A 169 -7.58 10.27 -7.57
CA GLN A 169 -7.33 9.34 -6.48
C GLN A 169 -7.08 10.11 -5.19
N HIS A 170 -7.82 9.76 -4.15
CA HIS A 170 -7.65 10.29 -2.81
C HIS A 170 -6.83 9.32 -1.94
N ALA A 171 -6.51 9.78 -0.73
CA ALA A 171 -5.80 9.01 0.27
C ALA A 171 -6.38 9.21 1.67
N GLN A 172 -6.36 8.13 2.45
CA GLN A 172 -6.74 8.08 3.85
C GLN A 172 -5.53 7.65 4.69
N PHE A 173 -5.21 8.43 5.71
CA PHE A 173 -4.05 8.23 6.56
C PHE A 173 -4.50 7.77 7.94
N PHE A 174 -3.92 6.66 8.40
CA PHE A 174 -4.22 6.02 9.67
C PHE A 174 -2.99 6.02 10.56
N ARG A 175 -3.21 6.17 11.87
CA ARG A 175 -2.20 5.98 12.91
C ARG A 175 -2.87 5.52 14.20
N GLY A 176 -2.28 4.56 14.90
CA GLY A 176 -2.85 3.99 16.12
C GLY A 176 -4.26 3.41 15.90
N GLY A 177 -4.54 2.82 14.73
CA GLY A 177 -5.85 2.30 14.36
C GLY A 177 -6.92 3.36 14.02
N CYS A 178 -6.58 4.65 14.06
CA CYS A 178 -7.51 5.75 13.84
C CYS A 178 -7.23 6.47 12.52
N LEU A 179 -8.28 6.88 11.80
CA LEU A 179 -8.18 7.81 10.68
C LEU A 179 -7.75 9.19 11.20
N ILE A 180 -6.59 9.68 10.79
CA ILE A 180 -6.04 10.99 11.20
C ILE A 180 -6.16 12.06 10.12
N HIS A 181 -6.24 11.65 8.85
CA HIS A 181 -6.41 12.56 7.73
C HIS A 181 -7.07 11.82 6.56
N ALA A 182 -7.95 12.50 5.82
CA ALA A 182 -8.49 12.01 4.57
C ALA A 182 -8.54 13.16 3.58
N THR A 183 -8.01 12.96 2.39
CA THR A 183 -8.21 13.91 1.30
C THR A 183 -9.60 13.65 0.71
N SER A 184 -10.45 14.67 0.64
CA SER A 184 -11.83 14.53 0.16
C SER A 184 -12.01 15.30 -1.14
N SER A 185 -12.87 14.81 -2.01
CA SER A 185 -13.52 15.65 -3.02
C SER A 185 -14.54 16.53 -2.30
N THR A 186 -14.39 17.86 -2.39
CA THR A 186 -15.41 18.83 -1.95
C THR A 186 -16.69 18.69 -2.75
#